data_AF-A0ABD4U3W6-F1
#
_entry.id   AF-A0ABD4U3W6-F1
#
_cell.length_a   1.000
_cell.length_b   1.000
_cell.length_c   1.000
_cell.angle_alpha   90.00
_cell.angle_beta   90.00
_cell.angle_gamma   90.00
#
_symmetry.space_group_name_H-M   'P 1'
#
loop_
_entity.id
_entity.type
_entity.pdbx_description
1 polymer ?
#
loop_
_entity_poly.entity_id
_entity_poly.type
_entity_poly.pdbx_seq_one_letter_code
_entity_poly.pdbx_strand_id
1 'polypeptide(L)'
;MVEINWFSGGKERRDEAVTIIDELLSNLTNPDLKKVLLSYREELKKQEIATPFILSRMNLALSQKLIEKNIRLSEVQSNQLKRLRGLSNIRYIF
;
A
#
# COMPACT_ATOMS: atom_id res chain seq x y z
N MET A 1 -10.34 -8.22 -24.34
CA MET A 1 -9.31 -9.05 -23.67
C MET A 1 -9.20 -8.52 -22.25
N VAL A 2 -9.45 -9.36 -21.26
CA VAL A 2 -9.47 -8.93 -19.85
C VAL A 2 -8.10 -9.25 -19.26
N GLU A 3 -7.28 -8.24 -19.00
CA GLU A 3 -6.05 -8.39 -18.23
C GLU A 3 -6.40 -8.57 -16.75
N ILE A 4 -6.89 -9.77 -16.43
CA ILE A 4 -7.05 -10.21 -15.04
C ILE A 4 -5.73 -10.87 -14.65
N ASN A 5 -4.72 -10.08 -14.31
CA ASN A 5 -3.56 -10.59 -13.58
C ASN A 5 -4.01 -10.87 -12.14
N TRP A 6 -4.75 -11.96 -11.97
CA TRP A 6 -5.05 -12.56 -10.68
C TRP A 6 -3.75 -13.11 -10.09
N PHE A 7 -3.22 -12.38 -9.11
CA PHE A 7 -2.05 -12.77 -8.32
C PHE A 7 -2.31 -14.14 -7.67
N SER A 8 -1.71 -15.18 -8.25
CA SER A 8 -1.98 -16.58 -7.92
C SER A 8 -1.29 -17.06 -6.64
N GLY A 9 -0.47 -16.22 -5.98
CA GLY A 9 0.17 -16.55 -4.71
C GLY A 9 0.20 -15.40 -3.70
N GLY A 10 0.04 -15.71 -2.41
CA GLY A 10 0.23 -14.73 -1.32
C GLY A 10 1.63 -14.08 -1.30
N LYS A 11 2.62 -14.77 -1.89
CA LYS A 11 3.99 -14.25 -2.11
C LYS A 11 4.04 -13.16 -3.20
N GLU A 12 3.32 -13.34 -4.31
CA GLU A 12 3.24 -12.37 -5.41
C GLU A 12 2.54 -11.08 -4.96
N ARG A 13 1.46 -11.21 -4.17
CA ARG A 13 0.78 -10.03 -3.58
C ARG A 13 1.67 -9.22 -2.65
N ARG A 14 2.56 -9.88 -1.90
CA ARG A 14 3.51 -9.20 -1.02
C ARG A 14 4.58 -8.47 -1.84
N ASP A 15 5.14 -9.13 -2.84
CA ASP A 15 6.18 -8.56 -3.67
C ASP A 15 5.69 -7.33 -4.44
N GLU A 16 4.47 -7.40 -4.98
CA GLU A 16 3.84 -6.24 -5.61
C GLU A 16 3.55 -5.12 -4.59
N ALA A 17 3.05 -5.45 -3.40
CA ALA A 17 2.84 -4.46 -2.36
C ALA A 17 4.13 -3.74 -1.95
N VAL A 18 5.24 -4.48 -1.80
CA VAL A 18 6.55 -3.92 -1.50
C VAL A 18 7.03 -3.01 -2.63
N THR A 19 6.83 -3.41 -3.89
CA THR A 19 7.17 -2.62 -5.08
C THR A 19 6.41 -1.28 -5.08
N ILE A 20 5.09 -1.31 -4.90
CA ILE A 20 4.27 -0.09 -4.85
C ILE A 20 4.68 0.82 -3.68
N ILE A 21 5.04 0.24 -2.53
CA ILE A 21 5.56 1.00 -1.39
C ILE A 21 6.89 1.67 -1.72
N ASP A 22 7.79 0.99 -2.42
CA ASP A 22 9.10 1.52 -2.84
C ASP A 22 8.93 2.67 -3.85
N GLU A 23 8.00 2.54 -4.80
CA GLU A 23 7.63 3.61 -5.73
C GLU A 23 7.04 4.83 -5.02
N LEU A 24 6.16 4.61 -4.02
CA LEU A 24 5.61 5.67 -3.18
C LEU A 24 6.71 6.35 -2.35
N LEU A 25 7.66 5.59 -1.79
CA LEU A 25 8.80 6.13 -1.04
C LEU A 25 9.69 7.03 -1.91
N SER A 26 9.83 6.70 -3.19
CA SER A 26 10.57 7.51 -4.16
C SER A 26 9.81 8.78 -4.57
N ASN A 27 8.49 8.69 -4.72
CA ASN A 27 7.64 9.81 -5.15
C ASN A 27 7.19 10.75 -4.02
N LEU A 28 7.23 10.31 -2.76
CA LEU A 28 6.85 11.14 -1.62
C LEU A 28 8.01 12.03 -1.19
N THR A 29 7.72 13.29 -0.89
CA THR A 29 8.70 14.24 -0.30
C THR A 29 8.57 14.32 1.22
N ASN A 30 7.43 13.87 1.76
CA ASN A 30 7.09 14.01 3.18
C ASN A 30 7.79 12.94 4.04
N PRO A 31 8.71 13.33 4.95
CA PRO A 31 9.46 12.38 5.76
C PRO A 31 8.57 11.56 6.71
N ASP A 32 7.46 12.13 7.17
CA ASP A 32 6.51 11.46 8.06
C ASP A 32 5.81 10.29 7.36
N LEU A 33 5.34 10.50 6.13
CA LEU A 33 4.76 9.44 5.30
C LEU A 33 5.79 8.36 4.93
N LYS A 34 7.04 8.77 4.65
CA LYS A 34 8.12 7.80 4.40
C LYS A 34 8.38 6.89 5.60
N LYS A 35 8.41 7.44 6.81
CA LYS A 35 8.58 6.64 8.04
C LYS A 35 7.47 5.60 8.20
N VAL A 36 6.22 6.01 7.96
CA VAL A 36 5.07 5.10 8.01
C VAL A 36 5.25 3.96 6.98
N LEU A 37 5.54 4.30 5.72
CA LEU A 37 5.74 3.33 4.65
C LEU A 37 6.92 2.37 4.90
N LEU A 38 8.04 2.87 5.42
CA LEU A 38 9.20 2.04 5.76
C LEU A 38 8.87 1.02 6.85
N SER A 39 8.16 1.45 7.91
CA SER A 39 7.73 0.57 9.00
C SER A 39 6.87 -0.59 8.46
N TYR A 40 5.87 -0.27 7.62
CA TYR A 40 5.02 -1.29 7.01
C TYR A 40 5.75 -2.19 6.01
N ARG A 41 6.75 -1.67 5.28
CA ARG A 41 7.62 -2.48 4.40
C ARG A 41 8.41 -3.51 5.20
N GLU A 42 8.94 -3.13 6.36
CA GLU A 42 9.63 -4.07 7.25
C GLU A 42 8.68 -5.12 7.83
N GLU A 43 7.48 -4.72 8.25
CA GLU A 43 6.44 -5.66 8.69
C GLU A 43 6.07 -6.68 7.60
N LEU A 44 5.92 -6.22 6.35
CA LEU A 44 5.67 -7.10 5.20
C LEU A 44 6.81 -8.11 5.00
N LYS A 45 8.06 -7.70 5.22
CA LYS A 45 9.25 -8.58 5.09
C LYS A 45 9.36 -9.61 6.22
N LYS A 46 8.97 -9.26 7.45
CA LYS A 46 9.03 -10.16 8.61
C LYS A 46 8.11 -11.38 8.49
N GLN A 47 7.07 -11.29 7.66
CA GLN A 47 6.10 -12.36 7.39
C GLN A 47 5.30 -12.88 8.59
N GLU A 48 5.40 -12.22 9.75
CA GLU A 48 4.73 -12.64 10.98
C GLU A 48 3.21 -12.45 10.91
N ILE A 49 2.74 -11.50 10.10
CA ILE A 49 1.34 -11.11 9.99
C ILE A 49 0.88 -11.25 8.53
N ALA A 50 -0.40 -11.58 8.35
CA ALA A 50 -1.01 -11.69 7.03
C ALA A 50 -0.89 -10.37 6.24
N THR A 51 -0.33 -10.45 5.02
CA THR A 51 -0.19 -9.33 4.07
C THR A 51 -1.43 -8.41 3.99
N PRO A 52 -2.67 -8.92 3.78
CA PRO A 52 -3.84 -8.04 3.68
C PRO A 52 -4.13 -7.25 4.97
N PHE A 53 -3.82 -7.80 6.14
CA PHE A 53 -4.02 -7.11 7.42
C PHE A 53 -3.04 -5.94 7.59
N ILE A 54 -1.76 -6.16 7.28
CA ILE A 54 -0.73 -5.12 7.28
C ILE A 54 -1.12 -3.98 6.33
N LEU A 55 -1.57 -4.32 5.12
CA LEU A 55 -1.98 -3.34 4.11
C LEU A 55 -3.22 -2.55 4.52
N SER A 56 -4.23 -3.18 5.14
CA SER A 56 -5.40 -2.47 5.68
C SER A 56 -5.03 -1.47 6.75
N ARG A 57 -4.15 -1.86 7.69
CA ARG A 57 -3.65 -0.97 8.75
C ARG A 57 -2.85 0.20 8.18
N MET A 58 -2.02 -0.06 7.18
CA MET A 58 -1.26 0.96 6.47
C MET A 58 -2.18 1.97 5.78
N ASN A 59 -3.25 1.51 5.10
CA ASN A 59 -4.20 2.41 4.45
C ASN A 59 -4.87 3.38 5.43
N LEU A 60 -5.24 2.90 6.62
CA LEU A 60 -5.79 3.74 7.68
C LEU A 60 -4.76 4.75 8.20
N ALA A 61 -3.52 4.32 8.41
CA ALA A 61 -2.44 5.18 8.89
C ALA A 61 -2.10 6.28 7.87
N LEU A 62 -2.02 5.93 6.58
CA LEU A 62 -1.80 6.88 5.49
C LEU A 62 -2.98 7.87 5.41
N SER A 63 -4.22 7.39 5.42
CA SER A 63 -5.41 8.24 5.33
C SER A 63 -5.47 9.26 6.48
N GLN A 64 -5.21 8.81 7.72
CA GLN A 64 -5.11 9.71 8.87
C GLN A 64 -4.02 10.75 8.68
N LYS A 65 -2.81 10.33 8.27
CA LYS A 65 -1.70 11.27 8.07
C LYS A 65 -1.97 12.30 6.98
N LEU A 66 -2.63 11.90 5.90
CA LEU A 66 -3.02 12.79 4.81
C LEU A 66 -4.00 13.86 5.29
N ILE A 67 -4.97 13.47 6.11
CA ILE A 67 -5.95 14.40 6.71
C ILE A 67 -5.26 15.31 7.73
N GLU A 68 -4.50 14.75 8.67
CA GLU A 68 -3.80 15.49 9.73
C GLU A 68 -2.81 16.53 9.18
N LYS A 69 -2.07 16.18 8.13
CA LYS A 69 -1.05 17.05 7.54
C LYS A 69 -1.57 17.86 6.35
N ASN A 70 -2.86 17.76 6.02
CA ASN A 70 -3.49 18.35 4.83
C ASN A 70 -2.69 18.10 3.53
N ILE A 71 -2.11 16.90 3.40
CA ILE A 71 -1.24 16.56 2.27
C ILE A 71 -2.12 16.27 1.06
N ARG A 72 -2.00 17.11 0.03
CA ARG A 72 -2.60 16.85 -1.28
C ARG A 72 -1.71 15.88 -2.05
N LEU A 73 -2.23 14.68 -2.30
CA LEU A 73 -1.59 13.69 -3.16
C LEU A 73 -1.68 14.11 -4.63
N SER A 74 -0.62 13.86 -5.40
CA SER A 74 -0.69 13.95 -6.86
C SER A 74 -1.55 12.81 -7.44
N GLU A 75 -1.99 12.95 -8.70
CA GLU A 75 -2.72 11.88 -9.39
C GLU A 75 -1.97 10.55 -9.39
N VAL A 76 -0.65 10.59 -9.61
CA VAL A 76 0.22 9.41 -9.58
C VAL A 76 0.19 8.74 -8.21
N GLN A 77 0.36 9.52 -7.14
CA GLN A 77 0.34 9.00 -5.77
C GLN A 77 -1.04 8.46 -5.39
N SER A 78 -2.12 9.12 -5.82
CA SER A 78 -3.50 8.68 -5.59
C SER A 78 -3.79 7.36 -6.30
N ASN A 79 -3.32 7.20 -7.54
CA ASN A 79 -3.44 5.96 -8.31
C ASN A 79 -2.63 4.82 -7.68
N GLN A 80 -1.41 5.07 -7.22
CA GLN A 80 -0.61 4.10 -6.48
C GLN A 80 -1.31 3.65 -5.19
N LEU A 81 -1.90 4.58 -4.43
CA LEU A 81 -2.68 4.27 -3.22
C LEU A 81 -3.96 3.49 -3.53
N LYS A 82 -4.63 3.75 -4.65
CA LYS A 82 -5.77 2.93 -5.12
C LYS A 82 -5.33 1.50 -5.44
N ARG A 83 -4.21 1.35 -6.13
CA ARG A 83 -3.63 0.05 -6.50
C ARG A 83 -3.25 -0.77 -5.26
N LEU A 84 -2.62 -0.12 -4.28
CA LEU A 84 -2.25 -0.68 -2.98
C LEU A 84 -3.48 -1.09 -2.15
N ARG A 85 -4.56 -0.30 -2.17
CA ARG A 85 -5.85 -0.67 -1.57
C ARG A 85 -6.48 -1.89 -2.23
N GLY A 86 -6.32 -2.05 -3.55
CA GLY A 86 -6.73 -3.25 -4.26
C GLY A 86 -6.05 -4.52 -3.74
N LEU A 87 -4.78 -4.42 -3.31
CA LEU A 87 -4.03 -5.54 -2.75
C LEU A 87 -4.45 -5.92 -1.32
N SER A 88 -4.92 -4.97 -0.52
CA SER A 88 -5.48 -5.25 0.82
C SER A 88 -6.85 -5.90 0.78
N ASN A 89 -7.62 -5.65 -0.28
CA ASN A 89 -9.03 -6.00 -0.29
C ASN A 89 -9.20 -7.49 -0.60
N ILE A 90 -9.43 -8.28 0.45
CA ILE A 90 -10.16 -9.54 0.34
C ILE A 90 -11.58 -9.14 -0.07
N ARG A 91 -11.83 -9.17 -1.38
CA ARG A 91 -13.06 -8.79 -2.07
C ARG A 91 -14.32 -8.85 -1.18
N TYR A 92 -14.81 -7.71 -0.68
CA TYR A 92 -16.26 -7.56 -0.50
C TYR A 92 -16.79 -7.36 -1.92
N ILE A 93 -17.20 -8.47 -2.54
CA ILE A 93 -18.11 -8.41 -3.68
C ILE A 93 -19.39 -7.74 -3.17
N PHE A 94 -19.79 -6.69 -3.88
CA PHE A 94 -21.04 -5.91 -3.84
C PHE A 94 -22.09 -6.32 -2.80
#